data_AF-A0AAW1UP85-F1
#
_entry.id   AF-A0AAW1UP85-F1
#
_cell.length_a   1.000
_cell.length_b   1.000
_cell.length_c   1.000
_cell.angle_alpha   90.00
_cell.angle_beta   90.00
_cell.angle_gamma   90.00
#
_symmetry.space_group_name_H-M   'P 1'
#
loop_
_entity.id
_entity.type
_entity.pdbx_description
1 polymer ?
#
loop_
_entity_poly.entity_id
_entity_poly.type
_entity_poly.pdbx_seq_one_letter_code
_entity_poly.pdbx_strand_id
1 'polypeptide(L)'
;MNIQSNEEITLDKLYREIVESRNDLKGAIEAMTAQSVVQEINRPLKIELSESDINDVYTLGKGINKPIKVELLSFVKKKKISHNTKQLKNTKIFISNDLTELQREEQNILRQHLKYLRENTEKRCYIKGNKLIIDNRGYNATELEKFHSQAIQKEGRSQSPLQVITRTPAQEEKYINREPTAEFNNIKFNKPEASQKIDLTLGAMKKVGDIAGGGPRTRNKSQK
;
A
#
# COMPACT_ATOMS: atom_id res chain seq x y z
N MET A 1 5.87 25.80 70.06
CA MET A 1 6.43 25.17 68.84
C MET A 1 5.27 24.69 68.01
N ASN A 2 5.01 25.33 66.88
CA ASN A 2 3.85 25.08 66.02
C ASN A 2 4.33 24.24 64.83
N ILE A 3 4.12 22.93 64.89
CA ILE A 3 4.48 22.00 63.82
C ILE A 3 3.36 22.10 62.79
N GLN A 4 3.58 22.93 61.77
CA GLN A 4 2.65 23.05 60.64
C GLN A 4 2.58 21.72 59.92
N SER A 5 1.36 21.20 59.83
CA SER A 5 0.93 20.04 59.07
C SER A 5 1.16 20.25 57.58
N ASN A 6 2.36 19.94 57.13
CA ASN A 6 2.66 19.64 55.73
C ASN A 6 2.32 18.18 55.50
N GLU A 7 1.38 17.91 54.58
CA GLU A 7 1.08 16.63 53.92
C GLU A 7 -0.41 16.24 53.95
N GLU A 8 -1.28 17.16 53.56
CA GLU A 8 -2.49 16.77 52.83
C GLU A 8 -2.39 17.39 51.43
N ILE A 9 -1.58 16.76 50.58
CA ILE A 9 -1.82 16.87 49.14
C ILE A 9 -3.13 16.13 48.93
N THR A 10 -4.23 16.88 48.87
CA THR A 10 -5.55 16.30 48.62
C THR A 10 -5.47 15.50 47.32
N LEU A 11 -5.99 14.27 47.37
CA LEU A 11 -6.07 13.38 46.19
C LEU A 11 -6.57 14.13 44.94
N ASP A 12 -7.46 15.12 45.12
CA ASP A 12 -7.97 15.99 44.07
C ASP A 12 -6.90 16.81 43.33
N LYS A 13 -5.86 17.32 44.02
CA LYS A 13 -4.73 18.00 43.35
C LYS A 13 -3.94 17.02 42.48
N LEU A 14 -3.68 15.84 43.01
CA LEU A 14 -2.96 14.77 42.31
C LEU A 14 -3.76 14.24 41.12
N TYR A 15 -5.07 14.11 41.25
CA TYR A 15 -5.97 13.76 40.16
C TYR A 15 -6.05 14.86 39.09
N ARG A 16 -6.11 16.15 39.46
CA ARG A 16 -6.06 17.25 38.48
C ARG A 16 -4.75 17.25 37.70
N GLU A 17 -3.63 17.12 38.38
CA GLU A 17 -2.30 17.11 37.75
C GLU A 17 -2.12 15.92 36.79
N ILE A 18 -2.63 14.73 37.15
CA ILE A 18 -2.66 13.55 36.26
C ILE A 18 -3.56 13.78 35.05
N VAL A 19 -4.71 14.44 35.21
CA VAL A 19 -5.66 14.71 34.13
C VAL A 19 -5.12 15.80 33.18
N GLU A 20 -4.51 16.86 33.72
CA GLU A 20 -3.86 17.93 32.95
C GLU A 20 -2.67 17.38 32.16
N SER A 21 -1.79 16.59 32.80
CA SER A 21 -0.68 15.91 32.12
C SER A 21 -1.15 14.95 31.01
N ARG A 22 -2.29 14.28 31.19
CA ARG A 22 -2.91 13.42 30.17
C ARG A 22 -3.51 14.19 29.00
N ASN A 23 -4.02 15.39 29.24
CA ASN A 23 -4.57 16.26 28.20
C ASN A 23 -3.45 16.92 27.39
N ASP A 24 -2.35 17.28 28.02
CA ASP A 24 -1.14 17.78 27.34
C ASP A 24 -0.49 16.67 26.51
N LEU A 25 -0.49 15.41 27.00
CA LEU A 25 -0.09 14.24 26.20
C LEU A 25 -1.07 13.90 25.07
N LYS A 26 -2.37 14.20 25.20
CA LYS A 26 -3.36 14.05 24.13
C LYS A 26 -3.23 15.14 23.06
N GLY A 27 -2.82 16.35 23.46
CA GLY A 27 -2.50 17.47 22.56
C GLY A 27 -1.15 17.33 21.85
N ALA A 28 -0.16 16.72 22.53
CA ALA A 28 1.14 16.36 21.98
C ALA A 28 1.15 15.09 21.11
N ILE A 29 -0.01 14.42 20.95
CA ILE A 29 -0.30 13.65 19.72
C ILE A 29 -0.56 14.69 18.63
N GLU A 30 0.48 15.42 18.27
CA GLU A 30 0.43 16.42 17.21
C GLU A 30 -0.15 15.75 15.97
N ALA A 31 -1.11 16.42 15.33
CA ALA A 31 -1.59 16.01 14.02
C ALA A 31 -0.35 15.78 13.13
N MET A 32 -0.10 14.54 12.75
CA MET A 32 1.14 14.18 12.07
C MET A 32 1.21 14.97 10.77
N THR A 33 2.09 15.96 10.74
CA THR A 33 2.18 16.92 9.63
C THR A 33 2.83 16.26 8.42
N ALA A 34 2.62 16.84 7.24
CA ALA A 34 3.31 16.41 6.02
C ALA A 34 4.85 16.41 6.22
N GLN A 35 5.37 17.41 6.93
CA GLN A 35 6.79 17.51 7.26
C GLN A 35 7.30 16.31 8.08
N SER A 36 6.58 15.93 9.14
CA SER A 36 6.95 14.77 9.97
C SER A 36 6.90 13.46 9.18
N VAL A 37 5.90 13.30 8.29
CA VAL A 37 5.82 12.16 7.37
C VAL A 37 7.03 12.11 6.43
N VAL A 38 7.41 13.24 5.83
CA VAL A 38 8.58 13.33 4.93
C VAL A 38 9.85 12.90 5.66
N GLN A 39 10.07 13.40 6.88
CA GLN A 39 11.26 13.05 7.67
C GLN A 39 11.31 11.55 7.98
N GLU A 40 10.19 10.97 8.42
CA GLU A 40 10.10 9.55 8.76
C GLU A 40 10.22 8.62 7.53
N ILE A 41 9.86 9.08 6.33
CA ILE A 41 10.05 8.33 5.08
C ILE A 41 11.48 8.46 4.55
N ASN A 42 12.01 9.69 4.50
CA ASN A 42 13.33 9.96 3.90
C ASN A 42 14.46 9.28 4.65
N ARG A 43 14.43 9.36 5.99
CA ARG A 43 15.48 8.83 6.87
C ARG A 43 15.78 7.34 6.63
N PRO A 44 14.80 6.42 6.71
CA PRO A 44 15.08 5.00 6.51
C PRO A 44 15.13 4.57 5.04
N LEU A 45 14.46 5.26 4.11
CA LEU A 45 14.37 4.82 2.70
C LEU A 45 15.46 5.41 1.79
N LYS A 46 16.20 6.43 2.26
CA LYS A 46 17.18 7.19 1.47
C LYS A 46 16.56 7.74 0.18
N ILE A 47 15.40 8.35 0.31
CA ILE A 47 14.66 9.00 -0.78
C ILE A 47 14.63 10.49 -0.49
N GLU A 48 14.66 11.30 -1.54
CA GLU A 48 14.43 12.74 -1.48
C GLU A 48 12.93 12.99 -1.75
N LEU A 49 12.15 13.04 -0.68
CA LEU A 49 10.77 13.52 -0.68
C LEU A 49 10.76 14.92 -0.08
N SER A 50 9.92 15.81 -0.62
CA SER A 50 9.66 17.15 -0.11
C SER A 50 8.16 17.29 0.22
N GLU A 51 7.80 18.29 1.02
CA GLU A 51 6.39 18.52 1.38
C GLU A 51 5.51 18.78 0.15
N SER A 52 6.07 19.44 -0.87
CA SER A 52 5.38 19.68 -2.14
C SER A 52 5.11 18.42 -2.97
N ASP A 53 5.62 17.25 -2.57
CA ASP A 53 5.31 15.98 -3.22
C ASP A 53 4.08 15.28 -2.62
N ILE A 54 3.64 15.76 -1.45
CA ILE A 54 2.50 15.23 -0.72
C ILE A 54 1.29 16.08 -1.10
N ASN A 55 0.25 15.39 -1.57
CA ASN A 55 -1.05 16.00 -1.80
C ASN A 55 -1.78 16.21 -0.47
N ASP A 56 -1.88 15.13 0.32
CA ASP A 56 -2.58 15.16 1.60
C ASP A 56 -2.12 14.02 2.53
N VAL A 57 -2.41 14.16 3.83
CA VAL A 57 -2.09 13.22 4.89
C VAL A 57 -3.30 13.04 5.80
N TYR A 58 -3.75 11.80 5.94
CA TYR A 58 -4.90 11.45 6.78
C TYR A 58 -4.54 10.36 7.79
N THR A 59 -5.13 10.43 8.98
CA THR A 59 -5.10 9.29 9.93
C THR A 59 -6.34 8.42 9.73
N LEU A 60 -6.15 7.12 9.59
CA LEU A 60 -7.25 6.16 9.44
C LEU A 60 -7.67 5.61 10.81
N GLY A 61 -8.92 5.87 11.22
CA GLY A 61 -9.54 5.27 12.41
C GLY A 61 -9.35 6.03 13.74
N LYS A 62 -9.55 5.32 14.85
CA LYS A 62 -9.48 5.82 16.25
C LYS A 62 -8.46 5.00 17.05
N GLY A 63 -7.80 5.59 18.05
CA GLY A 63 -6.73 4.93 18.85
C GLY A 63 -5.36 5.61 18.79
N ILE A 64 -4.36 5.01 19.46
CA ILE A 64 -2.99 5.56 19.60
C ILE A 64 -2.10 5.18 18.39
N ASN A 65 -2.27 3.98 17.84
CA ASN A 65 -1.47 3.46 16.71
C ASN A 65 -2.29 3.41 15.42
N LYS A 66 -2.78 4.57 14.99
CA LYS A 66 -3.59 4.66 13.77
C LYS A 66 -2.70 4.60 12.53
N PRO A 67 -3.09 3.85 11.50
CA PRO A 67 -2.44 3.94 10.19
C PRO A 67 -2.57 5.34 9.61
N ILE A 68 -1.58 5.74 8.81
CA ILE A 68 -1.56 7.04 8.15
C ILE A 68 -1.59 6.80 6.65
N LYS A 69 -2.57 7.42 6.00
CA LYS A 69 -2.69 7.46 4.56
C LYS A 69 -1.97 8.70 4.05
N VAL A 70 -1.05 8.49 3.13
CA VAL A 70 -0.31 9.57 2.48
C VAL A 70 -0.66 9.55 1.00
N GLU A 71 -1.19 10.65 0.50
CA GLU A 71 -1.45 10.83 -0.92
C GLU A 71 -0.28 11.59 -1.54
N LEU A 72 0.31 11.00 -2.59
CA LEU A 72 1.45 11.56 -3.28
C LEU A 72 1.02 12.09 -4.63
N LEU A 73 1.54 13.25 -5.02
CA LEU A 73 1.30 13.82 -6.36
C LEU A 73 1.97 12.99 -7.46
N SER A 74 3.14 12.43 -7.19
CA SER A 74 3.93 11.68 -8.19
C SER A 74 3.82 10.17 -8.00
N PHE A 75 3.28 9.49 -9.03
CA PHE A 75 3.27 8.02 -9.10
C PHE A 75 4.69 7.43 -9.11
N VAL A 76 5.66 8.13 -9.72
CA VAL A 76 7.06 7.69 -9.76
C VAL A 76 7.66 7.66 -8.36
N LYS A 77 7.41 8.70 -7.54
CA LYS A 77 7.85 8.76 -6.14
C LYS A 77 7.18 7.69 -5.30
N LYS A 78 5.87 7.46 -5.49
CA LYS A 78 5.14 6.34 -4.87
C LYS A 78 5.82 5.00 -5.17
N LYS A 79 6.13 4.73 -6.43
CA LYS A 79 6.81 3.50 -6.85
C LYS A 79 8.22 3.36 -6.25
N LYS A 80 8.98 4.46 -6.15
CA LYS A 80 10.31 4.50 -5.52
C LYS A 80 10.22 4.17 -4.03
N ILE A 81 9.25 4.75 -3.31
CA ILE A 81 8.96 4.43 -1.91
C ILE A 81 8.62 2.96 -1.76
N SER A 82 7.66 2.43 -2.54
CA SER A 82 7.27 1.01 -2.49
C SER A 82 8.46 0.07 -2.75
N HIS A 83 9.35 0.42 -3.68
CA HIS A 83 10.54 -0.40 -3.99
C HIS A 83 11.55 -0.45 -2.83
N ASN A 84 11.71 0.66 -2.12
CA ASN A 84 12.67 0.80 -1.02
C ASN A 84 12.15 0.31 0.33
N THR A 85 10.85 -0.04 0.46
CA THR A 85 10.25 -0.56 1.71
C THR A 85 11.01 -1.73 2.36
N LYS A 86 11.81 -2.47 1.60
CA LYS A 86 12.68 -3.54 2.14
C LYS A 86 13.69 -3.03 3.16
N GLN A 87 14.05 -1.73 3.12
CA GLN A 87 14.95 -1.10 4.09
C GLN A 87 14.28 -0.95 5.48
N LEU A 88 12.94 -1.09 5.56
CA LEU A 88 12.18 -0.99 6.81
C LEU A 88 12.08 -2.31 7.59
N LYS A 89 12.70 -3.42 7.13
CA LYS A 89 12.51 -4.75 7.73
C LYS A 89 12.86 -4.86 9.22
N ASN A 90 13.67 -3.95 9.76
CA ASN A 90 14.07 -3.92 11.16
C ASN A 90 13.53 -2.70 11.92
N THR A 91 12.60 -1.97 11.31
CA THR A 91 11.93 -0.83 11.96
C THR A 91 10.53 -1.25 12.40
N LYS A 92 9.89 -0.39 13.21
CA LYS A 92 8.48 -0.56 13.60
C LYS A 92 7.51 0.03 12.56
N ILE A 93 8.03 0.46 11.41
CA ILE A 93 7.27 1.18 10.38
C ILE A 93 6.97 0.22 9.25
N PHE A 94 5.69 0.12 8.89
CA PHE A 94 5.23 -0.68 7.76
C PHE A 94 4.56 0.23 6.74
N ILE A 95 4.99 0.12 5.48
CA ILE A 95 4.39 0.85 4.36
C ILE A 95 3.78 -0.17 3.40
N SER A 96 2.49 -0.04 3.15
CA SER A 96 1.74 -0.84 2.19
C SER A 96 1.02 0.07 1.20
N ASN A 97 0.63 -0.49 0.05
CA ASN A 97 -0.21 0.23 -0.90
C ASN A 97 -1.67 0.22 -0.41
N ASP A 98 -2.35 1.35 -0.57
CA ASP A 98 -3.81 1.41 -0.45
C ASP A 98 -4.43 0.63 -1.61
N LEU A 99 -5.07 -0.50 -1.29
CA LEU A 99 -5.67 -1.41 -2.25
C LEU A 99 -7.19 -1.38 -2.10
N THR A 100 -7.87 -1.37 -3.23
CA THR A 100 -9.34 -1.57 -3.27
C THR A 100 -9.72 -2.95 -2.71
N GLU A 101 -10.97 -3.14 -2.33
CA GLU A 101 -11.48 -4.43 -1.84
C GLU A 101 -11.24 -5.57 -2.84
N LEU A 102 -11.59 -5.35 -4.12
CA LEU A 102 -11.35 -6.30 -5.20
C LEU A 102 -9.85 -6.67 -5.32
N GLN A 103 -8.97 -5.68 -5.30
CA GLN A 103 -7.52 -5.94 -5.35
C GLN A 103 -7.01 -6.71 -4.12
N ARG A 104 -7.59 -6.46 -2.93
CA ARG A 104 -7.26 -7.21 -1.71
C ARG A 104 -7.68 -8.67 -1.83
N GLU A 105 -8.86 -8.93 -2.39
CA GLU A 105 -9.37 -10.29 -2.65
C GLU A 105 -8.50 -11.02 -3.65
N GLU A 106 -8.21 -10.39 -4.80
CA GLU A 106 -7.27 -10.93 -5.79
C GLU A 106 -5.94 -11.29 -5.13
N GLN A 107 -5.36 -10.38 -4.34
CA GLN A 107 -4.11 -10.68 -3.64
C GLN A 107 -4.24 -11.81 -2.62
N ASN A 108 -5.38 -11.96 -1.96
CA ASN A 108 -5.61 -13.06 -1.02
C ASN A 108 -5.59 -14.40 -1.76
N ILE A 109 -6.29 -14.51 -2.89
CA ILE A 109 -6.29 -15.70 -3.77
C ILE A 109 -4.86 -16.02 -4.20
N LEU A 110 -4.12 -15.04 -4.72
CA LEU A 110 -2.73 -15.22 -5.15
C LEU A 110 -1.83 -15.72 -4.00
N ARG A 111 -2.00 -15.19 -2.78
CA ARG A 111 -1.22 -15.59 -1.59
C ARG A 111 -1.55 -17.00 -1.13
N GLN A 112 -2.82 -17.41 -1.19
CA GLN A 112 -3.23 -18.77 -0.85
C GLN A 112 -2.59 -19.79 -1.80
N HIS A 113 -2.70 -19.56 -3.12
CA HIS A 113 -2.05 -20.42 -4.11
C HIS A 113 -0.51 -20.41 -4.00
N LEU A 114 0.11 -19.25 -3.73
CA LEU A 114 1.54 -19.17 -3.48
C LEU A 114 1.96 -20.03 -2.29
N LYS A 115 1.22 -19.98 -1.19
CA LYS A 115 1.48 -20.80 0.00
C LYS A 115 1.38 -22.28 -0.32
N TYR A 116 0.28 -22.70 -0.96
CA TYR A 116 0.06 -24.08 -1.39
C TYR A 116 1.20 -24.60 -2.28
N LEU A 117 1.63 -23.82 -3.28
CA LEU A 117 2.72 -24.22 -4.17
C LEU A 117 4.05 -24.35 -3.45
N ARG A 118 4.36 -23.47 -2.50
CA ARG A 118 5.59 -23.56 -1.69
C ARG A 118 5.64 -24.80 -0.81
N GLU A 119 4.48 -25.28 -0.37
CA GLU A 119 4.37 -26.46 0.50
C GLU A 119 4.35 -27.77 -0.30
N ASN A 120 3.76 -27.78 -1.50
CA ASN A 120 3.51 -29.01 -2.27
C ASN A 120 4.40 -29.18 -3.51
N THR A 121 5.11 -28.15 -3.96
CA THR A 121 5.91 -28.20 -5.18
C THR A 121 7.28 -27.55 -4.99
N GLU A 122 8.31 -28.08 -5.66
CA GLU A 122 9.66 -27.51 -5.69
C GLU A 122 9.80 -26.33 -6.68
N LYS A 123 8.69 -25.86 -7.25
CA LYS A 123 8.69 -24.85 -8.30
C LYS A 123 8.99 -23.48 -7.76
N ARG A 124 9.77 -22.69 -8.52
CA ARG A 124 10.05 -21.31 -8.16
C ARG A 124 8.81 -20.46 -8.39
N CYS A 125 8.20 -20.01 -7.29
CA CYS A 125 7.00 -19.19 -7.33
C CYS A 125 7.12 -17.89 -6.52
N TYR A 126 6.57 -16.79 -7.06
CA TYR A 126 6.50 -15.49 -6.39
C TYR A 126 5.39 -14.61 -6.98
N ILE A 127 4.88 -13.67 -6.19
CA ILE A 127 3.89 -12.68 -6.66
C ILE A 127 4.61 -11.44 -7.18
N LYS A 128 4.19 -10.93 -8.34
CA LYS A 128 4.67 -9.65 -8.91
C LYS A 128 3.49 -8.87 -9.48
N GLY A 129 3.11 -7.78 -8.81
CA GLY A 129 1.87 -7.05 -9.14
C GLY A 129 0.65 -7.90 -8.82
N ASN A 130 -0.32 -7.97 -9.73
CA ASN A 130 -1.54 -8.78 -9.60
C ASN A 130 -1.41 -10.15 -10.28
N LYS A 131 -0.19 -10.71 -10.32
CA LYS A 131 0.08 -12.00 -10.96
C LYS A 131 0.94 -12.90 -10.08
N LEU A 132 0.62 -14.18 -10.07
CA LEU A 132 1.46 -15.24 -9.52
C LEU A 132 2.35 -15.78 -10.62
N ILE A 133 3.67 -15.66 -10.46
CA ILE A 133 4.65 -16.19 -11.41
C ILE A 133 5.09 -17.58 -10.95
N ILE A 134 4.91 -18.59 -11.80
CA ILE A 134 5.32 -20.00 -11.60
C ILE A 134 6.17 -20.38 -12.80
N ASP A 135 7.44 -20.77 -12.59
CA ASP A 135 8.37 -21.15 -13.67
C ASP A 135 8.40 -20.13 -14.83
N ASN A 136 8.43 -18.84 -14.48
CA ASN A 136 8.39 -17.68 -15.40
C ASN A 136 7.08 -17.47 -16.18
N ARG A 137 6.03 -18.25 -15.92
CA ARG A 137 4.68 -18.02 -16.45
C ARG A 137 3.84 -17.28 -15.42
N GLY A 138 3.13 -16.24 -15.85
CA GLY A 138 2.30 -15.42 -14.97
C GLY A 138 0.83 -15.80 -15.06
N TYR A 139 0.19 -16.01 -13.91
CA TYR A 139 -1.20 -16.37 -13.77
C TYR A 139 -1.98 -15.30 -13.00
N ASN A 140 -3.18 -14.98 -13.45
CA ASN A 140 -4.09 -14.06 -12.77
C ASN A 140 -4.96 -14.81 -11.73
N ALA A 141 -5.62 -14.07 -10.83
CA ALA A 141 -6.49 -14.66 -9.81
C ALA A 141 -7.64 -15.50 -10.43
N THR A 142 -8.29 -14.98 -11.47
CA THR A 142 -9.38 -15.66 -12.19
C THR A 142 -8.96 -16.95 -12.89
N GLU A 143 -7.70 -17.03 -13.33
CA GLU A 143 -7.16 -18.26 -13.94
C GLU A 143 -6.89 -19.32 -12.87
N LEU A 144 -6.38 -18.91 -11.70
CA LEU A 144 -6.10 -19.81 -10.58
C LEU A 144 -7.36 -20.42 -9.97
N GLU A 145 -8.43 -19.63 -9.85
CA GLU A 145 -9.72 -20.14 -9.35
C GLU A 145 -10.30 -21.22 -10.27
N LYS A 146 -10.20 -21.03 -11.60
CA LYS A 146 -10.64 -22.04 -12.59
C LYS A 146 -9.91 -23.37 -12.41
N PHE A 147 -8.61 -23.34 -12.13
CA PHE A 147 -7.85 -24.57 -11.86
C PHE A 147 -8.35 -25.29 -10.61
N HIS A 148 -8.73 -24.55 -9.57
CA HIS A 148 -9.26 -25.13 -8.34
C HIS A 148 -10.63 -25.79 -8.57
N SER A 149 -11.55 -25.11 -9.27
CA SER A 149 -12.86 -25.67 -9.61
C SER A 149 -12.76 -26.94 -10.46
N GLN A 150 -11.82 -27.00 -11.40
CA GLN A 150 -11.59 -28.19 -12.23
C GLN A 150 -10.98 -29.36 -11.45
N ALA A 151 -10.09 -29.09 -10.49
CA ALA A 151 -9.51 -30.13 -9.65
C ALA A 151 -10.60 -30.81 -8.79
N ILE A 152 -11.49 -30.03 -8.18
CA ILE A 152 -12.59 -30.53 -7.34
C ILE A 152 -13.54 -31.43 -8.15
N GLN A 153 -13.89 -31.05 -9.39
CA GLN A 153 -14.78 -31.85 -10.22
C GLN A 153 -14.17 -33.20 -10.64
N LYS A 154 -12.85 -33.27 -10.82
CA LYS A 154 -12.17 -34.50 -11.23
C LYS A 154 -12.01 -35.50 -10.09
N GLU A 155 -11.89 -35.02 -8.85
CA GLU A 155 -11.63 -35.91 -7.71
C GLU A 155 -12.89 -36.58 -7.15
N GLY A 156 -14.10 -36.15 -7.54
CA GLY A 156 -15.35 -36.91 -7.40
C GLY A 156 -15.69 -37.43 -5.99
N ARG A 157 -14.94 -37.06 -4.98
CA ARG A 157 -15.06 -37.51 -3.60
C ARG A 157 -14.96 -36.31 -2.69
N SER A 158 -16.06 -36.11 -1.98
CA SER A 158 -16.33 -35.13 -0.94
C SER A 158 -15.28 -35.16 0.16
N GLN A 159 -14.14 -34.53 -0.08
CA GLN A 159 -13.34 -33.94 0.99
C GLN A 159 -13.21 -32.46 0.69
N SER A 160 -13.75 -31.65 1.60
CA SER A 160 -13.69 -30.20 1.53
C SER A 160 -12.41 -29.72 2.23
N PRO A 161 -11.46 -29.10 1.50
CA PRO A 161 -10.57 -28.15 2.13
C PRO A 161 -10.62 -26.80 1.40
N LEU A 162 -10.81 -25.74 2.20
CA LEU A 162 -10.95 -24.32 1.84
C LEU A 162 -12.33 -23.93 1.29
N GLN A 163 -13.11 -23.27 2.15
CA GLN A 163 -14.32 -22.56 1.72
C GLN A 163 -13.90 -21.38 0.84
N VAL A 164 -13.94 -21.60 -0.47
CA VAL A 164 -13.87 -20.50 -1.45
C VAL A 164 -15.13 -19.66 -1.24
N ILE A 165 -14.95 -18.40 -0.83
CA ILE A 165 -16.04 -17.42 -0.77
C ILE A 165 -16.36 -17.05 -2.22
N THR A 166 -17.07 -17.91 -2.94
CA THR A 166 -17.62 -17.55 -4.26
C THR A 166 -18.72 -16.54 -4.04
N ARG A 167 -18.46 -15.28 -4.43
CA ARG A 167 -19.49 -14.26 -4.54
C ARG A 167 -20.43 -14.66 -5.66
N THR A 168 -21.74 -14.64 -5.39
CA THR A 168 -22.74 -14.83 -6.42
C THR A 168 -22.74 -13.63 -7.37
N PRO A 169 -23.04 -13.81 -8.67
CA PRO A 169 -23.13 -12.71 -9.65
C PRO A 169 -24.05 -11.56 -9.20
N ALA A 170 -25.08 -11.86 -8.41
CA ALA A 170 -25.98 -10.86 -7.81
C ALA A 170 -25.30 -9.91 -6.81
N GLN A 171 -24.14 -10.27 -6.25
CA GLN A 171 -23.34 -9.38 -5.40
C GLN A 171 -22.47 -8.44 -6.24
N GLU A 172 -22.12 -8.80 -7.47
CA GLU A 172 -21.30 -8.00 -8.39
C GLU A 172 -22.08 -6.79 -8.95
N GLU A 173 -23.37 -6.98 -9.24
CA GLU A 173 -24.26 -5.91 -9.73
C GLU A 173 -24.58 -4.83 -8.68
N LYS A 174 -24.45 -5.14 -7.38
CA LYS A 174 -24.65 -4.16 -6.29
C LYS A 174 -23.51 -3.16 -6.14
N TYR A 175 -22.35 -3.39 -6.75
CA TYR A 175 -21.20 -2.49 -6.66
C TYR A 175 -21.08 -1.53 -7.85
N ILE A 176 -21.66 -1.87 -9.01
CA ILE A 176 -21.66 -0.99 -10.18
C ILE A 176 -22.75 0.10 -10.06
N ASN A 177 -23.82 -0.16 -9.29
CA ASN A 177 -24.98 0.74 -9.14
C ASN A 177 -25.16 1.33 -7.73
N ARG A 178 -24.08 1.55 -6.95
CA ARG A 178 -24.20 2.48 -5.81
C ARG A 178 -24.19 3.88 -6.38
N GLU A 179 -25.38 4.48 -6.53
CA GLU A 179 -25.46 5.92 -6.75
C GLU A 179 -24.63 6.63 -5.68
N PRO A 180 -23.79 7.61 -6.06
CA PRO A 180 -23.07 8.42 -5.10
C PRO A 180 -24.10 9.09 -4.19
N THR A 181 -24.15 8.65 -2.92
CA THR A 181 -24.98 9.29 -1.90
C THR A 181 -24.63 10.78 -1.87
N ALA A 182 -25.65 11.61 -2.08
CA ALA A 182 -25.58 13.04 -2.37
C ALA A 182 -25.10 13.93 -1.20
N GLU A 183 -24.27 13.43 -0.28
CA GLU A 183 -23.79 14.18 0.89
C GLU A 183 -22.44 14.88 0.68
N PHE A 184 -21.90 14.92 -0.55
CA PHE A 184 -20.69 15.69 -0.90
C PHE A 184 -20.96 16.95 -1.73
N ASN A 185 -22.18 17.50 -1.69
CA ASN A 185 -22.48 18.78 -2.30
C ASN A 185 -22.13 19.93 -1.35
N ASN A 186 -20.84 20.32 -1.31
CA ASN A 186 -20.41 21.70 -1.02
C ASN A 186 -18.93 21.97 -1.34
N ILE A 187 -18.39 21.39 -2.41
CA ILE A 187 -17.12 21.84 -2.99
C ILE A 187 -17.42 22.60 -4.28
N LYS A 188 -17.39 23.93 -4.22
CA LYS A 188 -17.44 24.80 -5.40
C LYS A 188 -16.15 24.58 -6.19
N PHE A 189 -16.21 23.76 -7.23
CA PHE A 189 -15.16 23.69 -8.23
C PHE A 189 -15.23 24.94 -9.09
N ASN A 190 -14.20 25.80 -8.98
CA ASN A 190 -13.96 26.85 -9.95
C ASN A 190 -13.70 26.22 -11.31
N LYS A 191 -14.53 26.58 -12.28
CA LYS A 191 -14.43 26.20 -13.69
C LYS A 191 -13.11 26.75 -14.24
N PRO A 192 -12.15 25.93 -14.70
CA PRO A 192 -11.02 26.46 -15.44
C PRO A 192 -11.55 26.96 -16.80
N GLU A 193 -11.33 28.24 -17.06
CA GLU A 193 -11.60 28.88 -18.34
C GLU A 193 -10.73 28.29 -19.45
N ALA A 194 -11.26 28.40 -20.66
CA ALA A 194 -10.77 27.79 -21.88
C ALA A 194 -9.35 28.21 -22.27
N SER A 195 -8.49 27.24 -22.60
CA SER A 195 -7.33 27.37 -23.50
C SER A 195 -6.69 25.97 -23.62
N GLN A 196 -6.19 25.44 -24.74
CA GLN A 196 -5.94 25.87 -26.10
C GLN A 196 -6.00 24.60 -26.98
N LYS A 197 -6.43 24.73 -28.23
CA LYS A 197 -6.35 23.65 -29.22
C LYS A 197 -4.87 23.33 -29.49
N ILE A 198 -4.46 22.09 -29.30
CA ILE A 198 -3.15 21.59 -29.71
C ILE A 198 -3.35 20.92 -31.07
N ASP A 199 -2.92 21.58 -32.14
CA ASP A 199 -2.81 20.98 -33.47
C ASP A 199 -1.67 19.94 -33.46
N LEU A 200 -2.04 18.66 -33.55
CA LEU A 200 -1.10 17.56 -33.76
C LEU A 200 -0.76 17.46 -35.25
N THR A 201 0.23 18.20 -35.70
CA THR A 201 0.90 17.94 -36.99
C THR A 201 1.77 16.69 -36.87
N LEU A 202 1.43 15.64 -37.63
CA LEU A 202 2.23 14.43 -37.83
C LEU A 202 3.61 14.80 -38.42
N GLY A 203 4.63 14.75 -37.57
CA GLY A 203 6.03 14.90 -37.94
C GLY A 203 6.66 13.55 -38.32
N ALA A 204 7.26 13.54 -39.51
CA ALA A 204 7.87 12.43 -40.21
C ALA A 204 8.82 11.52 -39.38
N MET A 205 8.75 10.23 -39.74
CA MET A 205 9.66 9.14 -39.40
C MET A 205 11.14 9.53 -39.55
N LYS A 206 11.93 9.37 -38.49
CA LYS A 206 13.39 9.20 -38.59
C LYS A 206 13.74 7.73 -38.39
N LYS A 207 14.41 7.16 -39.40
CA LYS A 207 15.07 5.85 -39.35
C LYS A 207 16.07 5.84 -38.20
N VAL A 208 15.88 4.93 -37.24
CA VAL A 208 16.91 4.63 -36.23
C VAL A 208 17.86 3.64 -36.86
N GLY A 209 19.10 4.11 -37.06
CA GLY A 209 20.20 3.35 -37.63
C GLY A 209 20.73 2.27 -36.69
N ASP A 210 21.43 1.34 -37.33
CA ASP A 210 22.07 0.17 -36.77
C ASP A 210 23.02 0.52 -35.62
N ILE A 211 22.81 -0.11 -34.46
CA ILE A 211 23.82 -0.14 -33.39
C ILE A 211 24.38 -1.57 -33.36
N ALA A 212 25.38 -1.78 -34.22
CA ALA A 212 26.36 -2.83 -34.06
C ALA A 212 27.31 -2.44 -32.93
N GLY A 213 27.45 -3.28 -31.91
CA GLY A 213 28.32 -2.99 -30.76
C GLY A 213 28.44 -4.14 -29.76
N GLY A 214 28.62 -5.37 -30.26
CA GLY A 214 28.97 -6.52 -29.43
C GLY A 214 30.43 -6.47 -29.03
N GLY A 215 30.73 -5.91 -27.85
CA GLY A 215 32.06 -5.97 -27.25
C GLY A 215 32.32 -7.32 -26.57
N PRO A 216 33.52 -7.93 -26.72
CA PRO A 216 33.84 -9.22 -26.10
C PRO A 216 34.02 -9.09 -24.59
N ARG A 217 33.34 -9.95 -23.83
CA ARG A 217 33.55 -10.11 -22.38
C ARG A 217 34.81 -10.93 -22.13
N THR A 218 35.88 -10.28 -21.64
CA THR A 218 37.06 -10.97 -21.12
C THR A 218 36.73 -11.64 -19.78
N ARG A 219 37.02 -12.94 -19.71
CA ARG A 219 36.83 -13.81 -18.55
C ARG A 219 38.11 -13.78 -17.71
N ASN A 220 38.11 -13.08 -16.57
CA ASN A 220 39.22 -13.15 -15.63
C ASN A 220 39.27 -14.56 -15.01
N LYS A 221 40.35 -15.29 -15.28
CA LYS A 221 40.70 -16.52 -14.59
C LYS A 221 41.34 -16.16 -13.24
N SER A 222 40.77 -16.68 -12.18
CA SER A 222 41.34 -16.71 -10.84
C SER A 222 42.73 -17.36 -10.86
N GLN A 223 43.71 -16.72 -10.23
CA GLN A 223 44.94 -17.38 -9.81
C GLN A 223 44.82 -17.74 -8.33
N LYS A 224 45.10 -19.03 -8.11
CA LYS A 224 45.50 -19.78 -6.91
C LYS A 224 45.38 -19.11 -5.54
#